data_AF-A0A842PIY7-F1
#
_entry.id   AF-A0A842PIY7-F1
#
_cell.length_a   1.000
_cell.length_b   1.000
_cell.length_c   1.000
_cell.angle_alpha   90.00
_cell.angle_beta   90.00
_cell.angle_gamma   90.00
#
_symmetry.space_group_name_H-M   'P 1'
#
loop_
_entity.id
_entity.type
_entity.pdbx_description
1 polymer ?
#
loop_
_entity_poly.entity_id
_entity_poly.type
_entity_poly.pdbx_seq_one_letter_code
_entity_poly.pdbx_strand_id
1 'polypeptide(L)' 'MTTRTKAIYEEGILKPLGKLDLKEGEEVEIEVKKASVEEFHGKMRIDKEIADEIVGMEIWD' A
#
# COMPACT_ATOMS: atom_id res chain seq x y z
N MET A 1 -9.22 14.48 9.31
CA MET A 1 -8.69 13.22 9.88
C MET A 1 -8.77 12.18 8.79
N THR A 2 -7.68 11.43 8.55
CA THR A 2 -7.63 10.43 7.48
C THR A 2 -7.55 9.05 8.14
N THR A 3 -8.51 8.19 7.86
CA THR A 3 -8.55 6.82 8.40
C THR A 3 -8.07 5.86 7.31
N ARG A 4 -7.02 5.10 7.57
CA ARG A 4 -6.57 4.01 6.68
C ARG A 4 -7.23 2.71 7.11
N THR A 5 -7.80 1.99 6.16
CA THR A 5 -8.41 0.68 6.38
C THR A 5 -7.90 -0.31 5.35
N LYS A 6 -7.86 -1.60 5.70
CA LYS A 6 -7.57 -2.66 4.73
C LYS A 6 -8.86 -3.10 4.05
N ALA A 7 -8.78 -3.38 2.77
CA ALA A 7 -9.91 -3.88 1.98
C ALA A 7 -9.46 -5.03 1.09
N ILE A 8 -10.38 -5.95 0.81
CA ILE A 8 -10.20 -7.01 -0.17
C ILE A 8 -10.93 -6.63 -1.46
N TYR A 9 -10.28 -6.88 -2.59
CA TYR A 9 -10.90 -6.68 -3.90
C TYR A 9 -11.44 -8.01 -4.42
N GLU A 10 -12.76 -8.15 -4.47
CA GLU A 10 -13.45 -9.35 -4.95
C GLU A 10 -14.61 -8.96 -5.84
N GLU A 11 -14.77 -9.66 -6.96
CA GLU A 11 -15.88 -9.48 -7.92
C GLU A 11 -16.02 -8.04 -8.43
N GLY A 12 -14.92 -7.31 -8.53
CA GLY A 12 -14.93 -5.91 -9.00
C GLY A 12 -15.24 -4.88 -7.92
N ILE A 13 -15.34 -5.28 -6.65
CA ILE A 13 -15.75 -4.43 -5.54
C ILE A 13 -14.67 -4.44 -4.44
N LEU A 14 -14.29 -3.24 -3.94
CA LEU A 14 -13.47 -3.10 -2.74
C LEU A 14 -14.35 -3.27 -1.49
N LYS A 15 -14.10 -4.32 -0.72
CA LYS A 15 -14.81 -4.63 0.53
C LYS A 15 -13.87 -4.37 1.72
N PRO A 16 -14.19 -3.45 2.64
CA PRO A 16 -13.34 -3.22 3.81
C PRO A 16 -13.33 -4.46 4.73
N LEU A 17 -12.18 -4.76 5.34
CA LEU A 17 -12.04 -5.89 6.27
C LEU A 17 -12.68 -5.61 7.64
N GLY A 18 -13.16 -4.39 7.86
CA GLY A 18 -13.82 -3.96 9.09
C GLY A 18 -14.89 -2.91 8.80
N LYS A 19 -15.69 -2.58 9.83
CA LYS A 19 -16.74 -1.58 9.73
C LYS A 19 -16.12 -0.18 9.59
N LEU A 20 -16.64 0.60 8.66
CA LEU A 20 -16.27 2.01 8.48
C LEU A 20 -17.33 2.89 9.15
N ASP A 21 -16.87 3.94 9.81
CA ASP A 21 -17.74 4.95 10.42
C ASP A 21 -18.15 5.99 9.36
N LEU A 22 -18.86 5.51 8.33
CA LEU A 22 -19.35 6.32 7.21
C LEU A 22 -20.87 6.43 7.26
N LYS A 23 -21.41 7.54 6.76
CA LYS A 23 -22.86 7.71 6.58
C LYS A 23 -23.33 7.09 5.27
N GLU A 24 -24.60 6.68 5.20
CA GLU A 24 -25.20 6.26 3.93
C GLU A 24 -25.14 7.39 2.89
N GLY A 25 -24.60 7.07 1.71
CA GLY A 25 -24.41 8.03 0.62
C GLY A 25 -23.17 8.92 0.75
N GLU A 26 -22.31 8.70 1.76
CA GLU A 26 -21.08 9.46 1.92
C GLU A 26 -20.03 9.07 0.87
N GLU A 27 -19.62 10.04 0.05
CA GLU A 27 -18.54 9.87 -0.94
C GLU A 27 -17.17 9.97 -0.27
N VAL A 28 -16.28 9.02 -0.59
CA VAL A 28 -14.92 8.97 -0.06
C VAL A 28 -13.91 8.73 -1.18
N GLU A 29 -12.71 9.27 -1.02
CA GLU A 29 -11.59 9.02 -1.93
C GLU A 29 -10.77 7.82 -1.43
N ILE A 30 -10.37 6.95 -2.38
CA ILE A 30 -9.59 5.74 -2.08
C ILE A 30 -8.23 5.85 -2.78
N GLU A 31 -7.16 5.76 -2.01
CA GLU A 31 -5.80 5.62 -2.53
C GLU A 31 -5.39 4.15 -2.62
N VAL A 32 -5.12 3.66 -3.83
CA VAL A 32 -4.65 2.28 -4.05
C VAL A 32 -3.15 2.29 -4.33
N LYS A 33 -2.35 1.91 -3.34
CA LYS A 33 -0.90 1.71 -3.49
C LYS A 33 -0.63 0.33 -4.07
N LYS A 34 -0.31 0.24 -5.36
CA LYS A 34 0.23 -0.98 -5.98
C LYS A 34 1.74 -0.96 -5.86
N ALA A 35 2.34 -1.86 -5.08
CA ALA A 35 3.78 -2.07 -5.11
C ALA A 35 4.15 -2.69 -6.47
N SER A 36 5.11 -2.09 -7.19
CA SER A 36 5.52 -2.62 -8.51
C SER A 36 6.38 -3.88 -8.41
N VAL A 37 6.85 -4.26 -7.23
CA VAL A 37 7.46 -5.56 -6.91
C VAL A 37 7.16 -5.81 -5.45
N GLU A 38 6.36 -6.82 -5.11
CA GLU A 38 6.00 -7.06 -3.70
C GLU A 38 7.20 -7.50 -2.87
N GLU A 39 8.02 -8.45 -3.34
CA GLU A 39 9.21 -8.89 -2.60
C GLU A 39 10.27 -9.49 -3.56
N PHE A 40 11.54 -9.07 -3.40
CA PHE A 40 12.69 -9.75 -4.03
C PHE A 40 13.35 -10.67 -2.99
N HIS A 41 13.16 -11.99 -3.15
CA HIS A 41 13.82 -13.00 -2.31
C HIS A 41 15.07 -13.54 -3.02
N GLY A 42 16.23 -12.95 -2.74
CA GLY A 42 17.49 -13.37 -3.36
C GLY A 42 18.69 -12.48 -3.00
N LYS A 43 19.88 -12.81 -3.54
CA LYS A 43 21.06 -11.93 -3.48
C LYS A 43 21.27 -11.29 -4.85
N MET A 44 21.15 -9.97 -4.91
CA MET A 44 21.49 -9.18 -6.10
C MET A 44 22.81 -8.46 -5.85
N ARG A 45 23.73 -8.47 -6.82
CA ARG A 45 24.92 -7.61 -6.76
C ARG A 45 24.52 -6.23 -7.25
N ILE A 46 24.66 -5.25 -6.37
CA ILE A 46 24.44 -3.84 -6.66
C ILE A 46 25.63 -3.03 -6.16
N ASP A 47 25.87 -1.89 -6.80
CA ASP A 47 26.86 -0.93 -6.35
C ASP A 47 26.40 -0.23 -5.06
N LYS A 48 27.37 0.26 -4.29
CA LYS A 48 27.12 0.86 -2.97
C LYS A 48 26.19 2.09 -3.05
N GLU A 49 26.34 2.93 -4.08
CA GLU A 49 25.51 4.12 -4.29
C GLU A 49 24.02 3.76 -4.40
N ILE A 50 23.73 2.73 -5.20
CA ILE A 50 22.37 2.22 -5.39
C ILE A 50 21.83 1.60 -4.09
N ALA A 51 22.69 0.93 -3.31
CA ALA A 51 22.29 0.37 -2.02
C ALA A 51 21.93 1.46 -1.00
N ASP A 52 22.72 2.53 -0.92
CA ASP A 52 22.46 3.68 -0.05
C ASP A 52 21.15 4.40 -0.45
N GLU A 53 20.85 4.54 -1.75
CA GLU A 53 19.58 5.10 -2.23
C GLU A 53 18.37 4.22 -1.89
N ILE A 54 18.48 2.90 -2.04
CA ILE A 54 17.40 1.95 -1.70
C ILE A 54 17.11 1.95 -0.20
N VAL A 55 18.15 1.98 0.64
CA VAL A 55 18.00 2.01 2.11
C VAL A 55 17.56 3.40 2.59
N GLY A 56 17.95 4.47 1.90
CA GLY A 56 17.61 5.86 2.21
C GLY A 56 16.20 6.28 1.78
N MET A 57 15.55 5.53 0.88
CA MET A 57 14.11 5.61 0.72
C MET A 57 13.47 5.12 2.02
N GLU A 58 12.92 6.03 2.83
CA GLU A 58 12.02 5.71 3.95
C GLU A 58 10.91 4.77 3.46
N ILE A 59 11.13 3.47 3.58
CA ILE A 59 10.07 2.46 3.49
C ILE A 59 9.31 2.55 4.81
N TRP A 60 8.44 3.55 4.92
CA TRP A 60 7.56 3.74 6.06
C TRP A 60 6.16 3.15 5.79
N ASP A 61 5.83 2.20 6.65
CA ASP A 61 4.50 1.72 7.12
C ASP A 61 3.51 1.11 6.12
#